data_AF-A0A9P4NE13-F1
#
_entry.id   AF-A0A9P4NE13-F1
#
_cell.length_a   1.000
_cell.length_b   1.000
_cell.length_c   1.000
_cell.angle_alpha   90.00
_cell.angle_beta   90.00
_cell.angle_gamma   90.00
#
_symmetry.space_group_name_H-M   'P 1'
#
loop_
_entity.id
_entity.type
_entity.pdbx_description
1 polymer ?
#
loop_
_entity_poly.entity_id
_entity_poly.type
_entity_poly.pdbx_seq_one_letter_code
_entity_poly.pdbx_strand_id
1 'polypeptide(L)'
;LEIQATNNDISRYLQRRIELSSRLRNCIKSDDNLKQLIVSTLVERSQGMVVLAKLHIDALITKTSVKAIHNALETMPKKLDATYYLIMARIDEQNDDDAKLARRLLSWLTYSARPMTVAELQHALVVDLQTYSVDKDSLIDQEMMLSVCGGIVTVEESSSIIRLIHYTTQEYLERIRETRFPLARLDITLACLAYLRGRGFPTGVCTTHEEWAKRNAMFPFLNYAGRYWTAHVSGEVEDATQKDILDFLTNNSASAIAAQVFDLVEFGTGARTYDPENRMSVRIQKGFHLVAYFGLPNTLTVLITMA
;
A
#
# COMPACT_ATOMS: atom_id res chain seq x y z
N LEU A 1 2.27 11.60 -19.65
CA LEU A 1 1.39 12.78 -19.85
C LEU A 1 1.14 13.37 -18.48
N GLU A 2 1.84 14.44 -18.11
CA GLU A 2 1.52 15.20 -16.89
C GLU A 2 0.24 15.99 -17.14
N ILE A 3 -0.84 15.69 -16.41
CA ILE A 3 -2.08 16.47 -16.47
C ILE A 3 -1.96 17.56 -15.41
N GLN A 4 -1.66 18.79 -15.84
CA GLN A 4 -1.61 19.96 -14.97
C GLN A 4 -2.93 20.73 -15.06
N ALA A 5 -3.49 21.13 -13.92
CA ALA A 5 -4.66 21.99 -13.88
C ALA A 5 -4.26 23.44 -14.14
N THR A 6 -5.12 24.20 -14.81
CA THR A 6 -4.86 25.62 -14.98
C THR A 6 -4.96 26.33 -13.62
N ASN A 7 -4.20 27.41 -13.44
CA ASN A 7 -4.28 28.24 -12.23
C ASN A 7 -5.72 28.72 -11.96
N ASN A 8 -6.50 28.92 -13.01
CA ASN A 8 -7.91 29.30 -12.91
C ASN A 8 -8.78 28.17 -12.34
N ASP A 9 -8.55 26.92 -12.75
CA ASP A 9 -9.28 25.77 -12.22
C ASP A 9 -8.96 25.54 -10.74
N ILE A 10 -7.67 25.65 -10.37
CA ILE A 10 -7.24 25.59 -8.96
C ILE A 10 -7.88 26.73 -8.17
N SER A 11 -7.90 27.96 -8.71
CA SER A 11 -8.52 29.11 -8.06
C SER A 11 -10.01 28.88 -7.78
N ARG A 12 -10.77 28.42 -8.78
CA ARG A 12 -12.20 28.10 -8.63
C ARG A 12 -12.43 27.00 -7.60
N TYR A 13 -11.61 25.94 -7.63
CA TYR A 13 -11.66 24.88 -6.65
C TYR A 13 -11.46 25.40 -5.22
N LEU A 14 -10.42 26.22 -5.00
CA LEU A 14 -10.10 26.79 -3.70
C LEU A 14 -11.19 27.74 -3.19
N GLN A 15 -11.72 28.61 -4.06
CA GLN A 15 -12.83 29.50 -3.71
C GLN A 15 -14.04 28.70 -3.23
N ARG A 16 -14.41 27.64 -3.95
CA ARG A 16 -15.51 26.76 -3.57
C ARG A 16 -15.24 26.04 -2.24
N ARG A 17 -14.02 25.59 -1.98
CA ARG A 17 -13.64 24.96 -0.70
C ARG A 17 -13.73 25.93 0.48
N ILE A 18 -13.30 27.19 0.29
CA ILE A 18 -13.43 28.24 1.30
C ILE A 18 -14.91 28.47 1.63
N GLU A 19 -15.78 28.53 0.61
CA GLU A 19 -17.22 28.76 0.78
C GLU A 19 -17.95 27.60 1.47
N LEU A 20 -17.53 26.35 1.23
CA LEU A 20 -18.12 25.18 1.90
C LEU A 20 -17.66 25.04 3.35
N SER A 21 -16.48 25.55 3.71
CA SER A 21 -15.93 25.46 5.06
C SER A 21 -16.50 26.55 5.98
N SER A 22 -17.40 26.19 6.89
CA SER A 22 -17.90 27.12 7.92
C SER A 22 -16.77 27.69 8.78
N ARG A 23 -15.76 26.87 9.12
CA ARG A 23 -14.58 27.31 9.90
C ARG A 23 -13.80 28.42 9.20
N LEU A 24 -13.45 28.23 7.92
CA LEU A 24 -12.72 29.26 7.17
C LEU A 24 -13.59 30.50 6.94
N ARG A 25 -14.86 30.34 6.55
CA ARG A 25 -15.78 31.47 6.41
C ARG A 25 -15.88 32.31 7.69
N ASN A 26 -16.02 31.66 8.83
CA ASN A 26 -16.12 32.33 10.14
C ASN A 26 -14.82 33.00 10.56
N CYS A 27 -13.65 32.52 10.10
CA CYS A 27 -12.37 33.17 10.35
C CYS A 27 -12.17 34.38 9.42
N ILE A 28 -12.54 34.25 8.15
CA ILE A 28 -12.35 35.30 7.13
C ILE A 28 -13.36 36.44 7.31
N LYS A 29 -14.59 36.17 7.79
CA LYS A 29 -15.62 37.19 8.09
C LYS A 29 -15.81 38.26 7.00
N SER A 30 -15.84 37.83 5.73
CA SER A 30 -15.95 38.71 4.55
C SER A 30 -14.73 39.58 4.23
N ASP A 31 -13.54 39.28 4.78
CA ASP A 31 -12.28 39.87 4.36
C ASP A 31 -11.85 39.32 2.98
N ASP A 32 -12.22 40.05 1.94
CA ASP A 32 -11.89 39.69 0.56
C ASP A 32 -10.37 39.74 0.28
N ASN A 33 -9.62 40.59 0.99
CA ASN A 33 -8.15 40.65 0.85
C ASN A 33 -7.52 39.36 1.39
N LEU A 34 -7.96 38.89 2.55
CA LEU A 34 -7.51 37.62 3.10
C LEU A 34 -7.93 36.44 2.21
N LYS A 35 -9.15 36.45 1.66
CA LYS A 35 -9.61 35.43 0.70
C LYS A 35 -8.70 35.38 -0.54
N GLN A 36 -8.38 36.55 -1.11
CA GLN A 36 -7.48 36.65 -2.28
C GLN A 36 -6.05 36.22 -1.94
N LEU A 37 -5.53 36.59 -0.76
CA LEU A 37 -4.21 36.17 -0.30
C LEU A 37 -4.12 34.65 -0.15
N ILE A 38 -5.14 34.02 0.44
CA ILE A 38 -5.21 32.55 0.55
C ILE A 38 -5.19 31.93 -0.84
N VAL A 39 -6.10 32.34 -1.73
CA VAL A 39 -6.23 31.74 -3.06
C VAL A 39 -4.94 31.91 -3.88
N SER A 40 -4.38 33.12 -3.96
CA SER A 40 -3.15 33.38 -4.72
C SER A 40 -1.95 32.60 -4.19
N THR A 41 -1.76 32.57 -2.87
CA THR A 41 -0.67 31.80 -2.25
C THR A 41 -0.82 30.31 -2.54
N LEU A 42 -2.03 29.76 -2.38
CA LEU A 42 -2.26 28.33 -2.59
C LEU A 42 -2.10 27.93 -4.06
N VAL A 43 -2.53 28.77 -5.01
CA VAL A 43 -2.32 28.53 -6.46
C VAL A 43 -0.82 28.46 -6.77
N GLU A 44 -0.03 29.42 -6.29
CA GLU A 44 1.43 29.42 -6.45
C GLU A 44 2.06 28.14 -5.86
N ARG A 45 1.66 27.78 -4.64
CA ARG A 45 2.22 26.63 -3.89
C ARG A 45 1.83 25.29 -4.50
N SER A 46 0.69 25.23 -5.18
CA SER A 46 0.17 24.01 -5.77
C SER A 46 0.89 23.56 -7.04
N GLN A 47 1.69 24.42 -7.67
CA GLN A 47 2.50 24.06 -8.85
C GLN A 47 1.70 23.31 -9.94
N GLY A 48 0.47 23.76 -10.23
CA GLY A 48 -0.41 23.13 -11.21
C GLY A 48 -1.13 21.84 -10.74
N MET A 49 -0.92 21.41 -9.50
CA MET A 49 -1.48 20.17 -8.94
C MET A 49 -2.66 20.46 -8.00
N VAL A 50 -3.87 20.07 -8.42
CA VAL A 50 -5.09 20.18 -7.57
C VAL A 50 -4.94 19.41 -6.26
N VAL A 51 -4.18 18.32 -6.25
CA VAL A 51 -3.89 17.52 -5.05
C VAL A 51 -3.19 18.36 -3.99
N LEU A 52 -2.18 19.14 -4.36
CA LEU A 52 -1.49 20.03 -3.41
C LEU A 52 -2.40 21.16 -2.95
N ALA A 53 -3.23 21.70 -3.86
CA ALA A 53 -4.23 22.71 -3.50
C ALA A 53 -5.18 22.20 -2.42
N LYS A 54 -5.67 20.94 -2.57
CA LYS A 54 -6.50 20.24 -1.59
C LYS A 54 -5.77 20.08 -0.25
N LEU A 55 -4.54 19.57 -0.27
CA LEU A 55 -3.75 19.33 0.94
C LEU A 55 -3.46 20.62 1.71
N HIS A 56 -3.11 21.69 0.99
CA HIS A 56 -2.84 22.99 1.60
C HIS A 56 -4.11 23.66 2.14
N ILE A 57 -5.23 23.64 1.41
CA ILE A 57 -6.48 24.22 1.93
C ILE A 57 -6.97 23.44 3.15
N ASP A 58 -6.84 22.10 3.16
CA ASP A 58 -7.22 21.27 4.30
C ASP A 58 -6.38 21.58 5.54
N ALA A 59 -5.07 21.85 5.37
CA ALA A 59 -4.23 22.33 6.46
C ALA A 59 -4.70 23.69 7.03
N LEU A 60 -5.18 24.61 6.17
CA LEU A 60 -5.71 25.89 6.63
C LEU A 60 -7.06 25.77 7.35
N ILE A 61 -7.93 24.83 6.95
CA ILE A 61 -9.24 24.58 7.60
C ILE A 61 -9.07 24.25 9.10
N THR A 62 -7.95 23.64 9.48
CA THR A 62 -7.66 23.30 10.88
C THR A 62 -7.33 24.51 11.77
N LYS A 63 -7.00 25.67 11.18
CA LYS A 63 -6.60 26.87 11.94
C LYS A 63 -7.82 27.54 12.58
N THR A 64 -7.59 28.19 13.72
CA THR A 64 -8.65 28.75 14.58
C THR A 64 -8.63 30.28 14.66
N SER A 65 -7.64 30.94 14.07
CA SER A 65 -7.52 32.40 14.05
C SER A 65 -6.91 32.90 12.75
N VAL A 66 -7.21 34.15 12.40
CA VAL A 66 -6.61 34.85 11.25
C VAL A 66 -5.08 34.88 11.36
N LYS A 67 -4.54 35.13 12.56
CA LYS A 67 -3.09 35.07 12.82
C LYS A 67 -2.50 33.68 12.50
N ALA A 68 -3.19 32.61 12.91
CA ALA A 68 -2.75 31.25 12.61
C ALA A 68 -2.83 30.92 11.11
N ILE A 69 -3.79 31.50 10.38
CA ILE A 69 -3.86 31.40 8.91
C ILE A 69 -2.67 32.11 8.27
N HIS A 70 -2.38 33.37 8.64
CA HIS A 70 -1.22 34.10 8.12
C HIS A 70 0.08 33.34 8.36
N ASN A 71 0.32 32.89 9.59
CA ASN A 71 1.51 32.11 9.92
C ASN A 71 1.60 30.82 9.07
N ALA A 72 0.48 30.15 8.82
CA ALA A 72 0.44 28.94 7.99
C ALA A 72 0.72 29.24 6.51
N LEU A 73 0.27 30.38 5.98
CA LEU A 73 0.57 30.82 4.62
C LEU A 73 2.04 31.20 4.46
N GLU A 74 2.63 31.88 5.45
CA GLU A 74 4.04 32.28 5.46
C GLU A 74 4.99 31.09 5.54
N THR A 75 4.67 30.12 6.38
CA THR A 75 5.47 28.89 6.58
C THR A 75 5.21 27.82 5.52
N MET A 76 4.27 28.06 4.61
CA MET A 76 3.90 27.08 3.58
C MET A 76 5.07 26.83 2.63
N PRO A 77 5.48 25.57 2.45
CA PRO A 77 6.64 25.24 1.65
C PRO A 77 6.42 25.58 0.18
N LYS A 78 7.43 26.22 -0.44
CA LYS A 78 7.41 26.52 -1.87
C LYS A 78 7.75 25.32 -2.73
N LYS A 79 8.52 24.38 -2.18
CA LYS A 79 9.05 23.21 -2.89
C LYS A 79 8.22 21.99 -2.58
N LEU A 80 8.01 21.16 -3.60
CA LEU A 80 7.23 19.93 -3.53
C LEU A 80 7.72 18.99 -2.42
N ASP A 81 9.03 18.76 -2.34
CA ASP A 81 9.64 17.89 -1.32
C ASP A 81 9.37 18.38 0.10
N ALA A 82 9.41 19.70 0.31
CA ALA A 82 9.12 20.29 1.61
C ALA A 82 7.62 20.17 1.96
N THR A 83 6.73 20.19 0.96
CA THR A 83 5.31 19.89 1.16
C THR A 83 5.11 18.45 1.61
N TYR A 84 5.73 17.48 0.93
CA TYR A 84 5.65 16.08 1.34
C TYR A 84 6.30 15.83 2.70
N TYR A 85 7.41 16.47 3.01
CA TYR A 85 8.02 16.42 4.34
C TYR A 85 7.04 16.84 5.44
N LEU A 86 6.34 17.98 5.27
CA LEU A 86 5.35 18.43 6.25
C LEU A 86 4.15 17.48 6.35
N ILE A 87 3.73 16.86 5.24
CA ILE A 87 2.67 15.86 5.28
C ILE A 87 3.10 14.64 6.08
N MET A 88 4.32 14.14 5.86
CA MET A 88 4.87 13.02 6.61
C MET A 88 5.01 13.35 8.11
N ALA A 89 5.48 14.56 8.44
CA ALA A 89 5.57 15.02 9.83
C ALA A 89 4.18 15.06 10.50
N ARG A 90 3.17 15.58 9.80
CA ARG A 90 1.78 15.58 10.31
C ARG A 90 1.24 14.17 10.52
N ILE A 91 1.61 13.22 9.66
CA ILE A 91 1.22 11.82 9.82
C ILE A 91 1.84 11.23 11.10
N ASP A 92 3.08 11.60 11.41
CA ASP A 92 3.79 11.15 12.61
C ASP A 92 3.29 11.82 13.90
N GLU A 93 2.73 13.03 13.81
CA GLU A 93 2.17 13.78 14.95
C GLU A 93 0.75 13.31 15.35
N GLN A 94 0.18 12.33 14.65
CA GLN A 94 -1.09 11.69 15.05
C GLN A 94 -0.90 10.89 16.35
N ASN A 95 -1.98 10.35 16.90
CA ASN A 95 -1.84 9.38 17.99
C ASN A 95 -1.05 8.16 17.51
N ASP A 96 -0.43 7.45 18.46
CA ASP A 96 0.52 6.37 18.16
C ASP A 96 -0.05 5.29 17.26
N ASP A 97 -1.32 4.93 17.41
CA ASP A 97 -1.96 3.86 16.64
C ASP A 97 -2.24 4.30 15.20
N ASP A 98 -2.78 5.50 15.01
CA ASP A 98 -2.97 6.09 13.67
C ASP A 98 -1.63 6.28 12.95
N ALA A 99 -0.61 6.76 13.65
CA ALA A 99 0.73 6.96 13.09
C ALA A 99 1.40 5.63 12.71
N LYS A 100 1.23 4.56 13.50
CA LYS A 100 1.70 3.21 13.15
C LYS A 100 0.97 2.66 11.93
N LEU A 101 -0.36 2.77 11.90
CA LEU A 101 -1.18 2.30 10.78
C LEU A 101 -0.81 3.04 9.49
N ALA A 102 -0.72 4.36 9.53
CA ALA A 102 -0.35 5.16 8.37
C ALA A 102 1.05 4.82 7.84
N ARG A 103 2.04 4.67 8.73
CA ARG A 103 3.40 4.25 8.33
C ARG A 103 3.40 2.88 7.68
N ARG A 104 2.64 1.92 8.23
CA ARG A 104 2.52 0.58 7.67
C ARG A 104 1.84 0.63 6.30
N LEU A 105 0.71 1.31 6.17
CA LEU A 105 0.02 1.52 4.89
C LEU A 105 0.94 2.12 3.82
N LEU A 106 1.62 3.22 4.13
CA LEU A 106 2.53 3.88 3.20
C LEU A 106 3.71 3.00 2.82
N SER A 107 4.24 2.20 3.75
CA SER A 107 5.30 1.24 3.45
C SER A 107 4.85 0.17 2.44
N TRP A 108 3.65 -0.39 2.63
CA TRP A 108 3.07 -1.35 1.70
C TRP A 108 2.82 -0.75 0.32
N LEU A 109 2.25 0.46 0.25
CA LEU A 109 2.01 1.15 -1.03
C LEU A 109 3.30 1.55 -1.76
N THR A 110 4.42 1.69 -1.03
CA THR A 110 5.71 2.09 -1.60
C THR A 110 6.53 0.88 -2.07
N TYR A 111 6.44 -0.24 -1.34
CA TYR A 111 7.24 -1.44 -1.62
C TYR A 111 6.47 -2.53 -2.36
N SER A 112 5.16 -2.43 -2.54
CA SER A 112 4.40 -3.50 -3.18
C SER A 112 4.87 -3.74 -4.62
N ALA A 113 4.99 -5.00 -5.01
CA ALA A 113 5.47 -5.40 -6.34
C ALA A 113 4.49 -5.02 -7.46
N ARG A 114 3.23 -4.76 -7.09
CA ARG A 114 2.17 -4.21 -7.95
C ARG A 114 1.18 -3.39 -7.11
N PRO A 115 0.31 -2.58 -7.74
CA PRO A 115 -0.84 -2.00 -7.04
C PRO A 115 -1.71 -3.07 -6.38
N MET A 116 -2.22 -2.77 -5.18
CA MET A 116 -3.05 -3.68 -4.39
C MET A 116 -4.49 -3.16 -4.32
N THR A 117 -5.45 -4.07 -4.20
CA THR A 117 -6.82 -3.70 -3.83
C THR A 117 -6.93 -3.42 -2.34
N VAL A 118 -7.97 -2.70 -1.94
CA VAL A 118 -8.29 -2.47 -0.51
C VAL A 118 -8.39 -3.79 0.25
N ALA A 119 -9.13 -4.77 -0.29
CA ALA A 119 -9.32 -6.07 0.35
C ALA A 119 -8.01 -6.85 0.52
N GLU A 120 -7.12 -6.79 -0.47
CA GLU A 120 -5.78 -7.39 -0.37
C GLU A 120 -4.97 -6.77 0.76
N LEU A 121 -4.94 -5.43 0.83
CA LEU A 121 -4.16 -4.73 1.83
C LEU A 121 -4.75 -4.87 3.24
N GLN A 122 -6.07 -4.87 3.39
CA GLN A 122 -6.74 -5.15 4.66
C GLN A 122 -6.32 -6.51 5.22
N HIS A 123 -6.35 -7.56 4.38
CA HIS A 123 -5.91 -8.89 4.77
C HIS A 123 -4.42 -8.93 5.11
N ALA A 124 -3.58 -8.26 4.31
CA ALA A 124 -2.14 -8.22 4.51
C ALA A 124 -1.73 -7.56 5.84
N LEU A 125 -2.43 -6.52 6.25
CA LEU A 125 -2.10 -5.74 7.46
C LEU A 125 -2.48 -6.46 8.76
N VAL A 126 -3.45 -7.37 8.73
CA VAL A 126 -3.96 -8.05 9.94
C VAL A 126 -3.48 -9.50 10.07
N VAL A 127 -2.55 -9.92 9.20
CA VAL A 127 -1.95 -11.26 9.31
C VAL A 127 -1.20 -11.36 10.63
N ASP A 128 -1.67 -12.26 11.49
CA ASP A 128 -0.99 -12.62 12.72
C ASP A 128 0.16 -13.58 12.42
N LEU A 129 1.39 -13.15 12.74
CA LEU A 129 2.61 -13.92 12.49
C LEU A 129 2.80 -15.11 13.43
N GLN A 130 2.07 -15.18 14.55
CA GLN A 130 2.11 -16.28 15.51
C GLN A 130 1.06 -17.33 15.19
N THR A 131 -0.18 -16.91 14.92
CA THR A 131 -1.28 -17.83 14.61
C THR A 131 -1.36 -18.18 13.13
N TYR A 132 -0.65 -17.43 12.28
CA TYR A 132 -0.74 -17.50 10.82
C TYR A 132 -2.19 -17.40 10.38
N SER A 133 -2.94 -16.44 10.93
CA SER A 133 -4.36 -16.29 10.61
C SER A 133 -4.72 -14.84 10.37
N VAL A 134 -5.81 -14.65 9.64
CA VAL A 134 -6.44 -13.35 9.44
C VAL A 134 -7.57 -13.26 10.44
N ASP A 135 -7.41 -12.40 11.44
CA ASP A 135 -8.52 -12.06 12.30
C ASP A 135 -9.44 -11.06 11.56
N LYS A 136 -10.65 -11.52 11.22
CA LYS A 136 -11.62 -10.70 10.50
C LYS A 136 -12.13 -9.54 11.34
N ASP A 137 -12.13 -9.68 12.67
CA ASP A 137 -12.57 -8.62 13.58
C ASP A 137 -11.51 -7.52 13.71
N SER A 138 -10.27 -7.80 13.29
CA SER A 138 -9.17 -6.84 13.22
C SER A 138 -9.09 -6.09 11.89
N LEU A 139 -9.95 -6.39 10.91
CA LEU A 139 -9.91 -5.73 9.59
C LEU A 139 -10.15 -4.23 9.72
N ILE A 140 -9.23 -3.45 9.15
CA ILE A 140 -9.25 -1.99 9.20
C ILE A 140 -10.20 -1.46 8.13
N ASP A 141 -11.13 -0.59 8.50
CA ASP A 141 -12.06 0.03 7.58
C ASP A 141 -11.35 0.89 6.51
N GLN A 142 -11.91 0.93 5.29
CA GLN A 142 -11.33 1.68 4.16
C GLN A 142 -11.22 3.18 4.48
N GLU A 143 -12.24 3.79 5.08
CA GLU A 143 -12.21 5.21 5.43
C GLU A 143 -11.14 5.49 6.49
N MET A 144 -10.95 4.57 7.43
CA MET A 144 -9.86 4.64 8.40
C MET A 144 -8.48 4.56 7.73
N MET A 145 -8.28 3.64 6.77
CA MET A 145 -7.01 3.57 6.02
C MET A 145 -6.70 4.89 5.30
N LEU A 146 -7.72 5.55 4.74
CA LEU A 146 -7.56 6.82 4.03
C LEU A 146 -7.34 8.01 4.97
N SER A 147 -8.04 8.04 6.10
CA SER A 147 -8.04 9.19 7.02
C SER A 147 -6.68 9.38 7.68
N VAL A 148 -6.02 8.29 8.09
CA VAL A 148 -4.71 8.33 8.78
C VAL A 148 -3.55 8.69 7.84
N CYS A 149 -3.74 8.54 6.51
CA CYS A 149 -2.68 8.77 5.52
C CYS A 149 -2.56 10.22 5.06
N GLY A 150 -3.10 11.19 5.81
CA GLY A 150 -2.85 12.61 5.58
C GLY A 150 -3.27 13.12 4.18
N GLY A 151 -4.20 12.44 3.51
CA GLY A 151 -4.71 12.80 2.19
C GLY A 151 -3.79 12.47 1.01
N ILE A 152 -2.70 11.71 1.23
CA ILE A 152 -1.78 11.28 0.15
C ILE A 152 -2.08 9.88 -0.40
N VAL A 153 -3.16 9.25 0.06
CA VAL A 153 -3.66 7.95 -0.40
C VAL A 153 -5.10 8.11 -0.89
N THR A 154 -5.47 7.34 -1.92
CA THR A 154 -6.80 7.31 -2.52
C THR A 154 -7.17 5.90 -2.95
N VAL A 155 -8.46 5.64 -3.12
CA VAL A 155 -8.99 4.40 -3.73
C VAL A 155 -9.58 4.73 -5.10
N GLU A 156 -9.34 3.87 -6.08
CA GLU A 156 -9.98 3.92 -7.39
C GLU A 156 -11.35 3.23 -7.36
N GLU A 157 -12.40 3.95 -7.73
CA GLU A 157 -13.78 3.46 -7.63
C GLU A 157 -14.07 2.22 -8.50
N SER A 158 -13.47 2.12 -9.69
CA SER A 158 -13.73 1.03 -10.64
C SER A 158 -13.04 -0.28 -10.27
N SER A 159 -11.83 -0.21 -9.70
CA SER A 159 -10.96 -1.36 -9.45
C SER A 159 -10.74 -1.65 -7.98
N SER A 160 -11.20 -0.78 -7.08
CA SER A 160 -10.90 -0.81 -5.64
C SER A 160 -9.40 -0.83 -5.33
N ILE A 161 -8.56 -0.33 -6.26
CA ILE A 161 -7.11 -0.21 -6.06
C ILE A 161 -6.83 0.94 -5.11
N ILE A 162 -6.12 0.65 -4.03
CA ILE A 162 -5.58 1.66 -3.13
C ILE A 162 -4.19 2.09 -3.62
N ARG A 163 -3.98 3.40 -3.73
CA ARG A 163 -2.75 3.97 -4.29
C ARG A 163 -2.42 5.32 -3.71
N LEU A 164 -1.17 5.72 -3.90
CA LEU A 164 -0.74 7.09 -3.65
C LEU A 164 -1.50 8.04 -4.58
N ILE A 165 -1.89 9.19 -4.05
CA ILE A 165 -2.79 10.13 -4.73
C ILE A 165 -2.21 10.72 -6.02
N HIS A 166 -0.89 10.70 -6.19
CA HIS A 166 -0.19 11.27 -7.33
C HIS A 166 1.19 10.64 -7.52
N TYR A 167 1.71 10.61 -8.76
CA TYR A 167 3.02 10.00 -9.07
C TYR A 167 4.17 10.71 -8.33
N THR A 168 4.10 12.03 -8.15
CA THR A 168 5.11 12.77 -7.38
C THR A 168 5.16 12.36 -5.90
N THR A 169 4.05 11.84 -5.35
CA THR A 169 4.05 11.26 -4.00
C THR A 169 4.84 9.95 -3.99
N GLN A 170 4.67 9.14 -5.05
CA GLN A 170 5.43 7.90 -5.24
C GLN A 170 6.93 8.21 -5.38
N GLU A 171 7.30 9.12 -6.28
CA GLU A 171 8.71 9.53 -6.46
C GLU A 171 9.33 10.05 -5.15
N TYR A 172 8.57 10.84 -4.37
CA TYR A 172 9.03 11.32 -3.07
C TYR A 172 9.27 10.17 -2.09
N LEU A 173 8.30 9.26 -1.93
CA LEU A 173 8.41 8.14 -0.99
C LEU A 173 9.50 7.16 -1.42
N GLU A 174 9.64 6.88 -2.71
CA GLU A 174 10.70 6.01 -3.25
C GLU A 174 12.10 6.52 -2.91
N ARG A 175 12.34 7.84 -2.96
CA ARG A 175 13.65 8.42 -2.58
C ARG A 175 13.98 8.26 -1.10
N ILE A 176 12.98 8.25 -0.23
CA ILE A 176 13.19 8.17 1.23
C ILE A 176 12.94 6.77 1.80
N ARG A 177 12.47 5.82 0.98
CA ARG A 177 11.86 4.56 1.43
C ARG A 177 12.75 3.70 2.32
N GLU A 178 14.06 3.66 2.08
CA GLU A 178 15.00 2.84 2.87
C GLU A 178 15.16 3.43 4.28
N THR A 179 15.24 4.75 4.39
CA THR A 179 15.33 5.44 5.69
C THR A 179 13.99 5.49 6.41
N ARG A 180 12.89 5.60 5.65
CA ARG A 180 11.56 5.84 6.20
C ARG A 180 10.85 4.54 6.58
N PHE A 181 11.09 3.47 5.82
CA PHE A 181 10.46 2.16 6.02
C PHE A 181 11.50 1.03 5.90
N PRO A 182 12.53 1.00 6.76
CA PRO A 182 13.62 0.02 6.66
C PRO A 182 13.15 -1.43 6.77
N LEU A 183 12.05 -1.68 7.49
CA LEU A 183 11.50 -3.02 7.71
C LEU A 183 10.39 -3.40 6.72
N ALA A 184 10.09 -2.58 5.71
CA ALA A 184 8.94 -2.81 4.82
C ALA A 184 9.03 -4.15 4.07
N ARG A 185 10.19 -4.45 3.47
CA ARG A 185 10.40 -5.71 2.75
C ARG A 185 10.27 -6.93 3.67
N LEU A 186 10.75 -6.81 4.91
CA LEU A 186 10.62 -7.85 5.93
C LEU A 186 9.15 -8.08 6.32
N ASP A 187 8.40 -7.00 6.64
CA ASP A 187 6.97 -7.07 6.98
C ASP A 187 6.15 -7.70 5.85
N ILE A 188 6.37 -7.27 4.60
CA ILE A 188 5.67 -7.82 3.43
C ILE A 188 6.00 -9.31 3.25
N THR A 189 7.28 -9.68 3.34
CA THR A 189 7.71 -11.08 3.21
C THR A 189 7.04 -11.97 4.26
N LEU A 190 7.12 -11.57 5.54
CA LEU A 190 6.54 -12.33 6.64
C LEU A 190 5.02 -12.43 6.51
N ALA A 191 4.33 -11.34 6.16
CA ALA A 191 2.90 -11.36 5.93
C ALA A 191 2.52 -12.30 4.78
N CYS A 192 3.25 -12.30 3.66
CA CYS A 192 3.01 -13.23 2.56
C CYS A 192 3.18 -14.69 2.98
N LEU A 193 4.31 -15.02 3.64
CA LEU A 193 4.61 -16.38 4.08
C LEU A 193 3.60 -16.86 5.13
N ALA A 194 3.27 -16.01 6.10
CA ALA A 194 2.29 -16.32 7.13
C ALA A 194 0.89 -16.54 6.54
N TYR A 195 0.48 -15.70 5.59
CA TYR A 195 -0.81 -15.83 4.93
C TYR A 195 -0.94 -17.14 4.15
N LEU A 196 0.11 -17.54 3.41
CA LEU A 196 0.13 -18.79 2.65
C LEU A 196 0.18 -20.04 3.53
N ARG A 197 0.73 -19.92 4.75
CA ARG A 197 0.79 -21.01 5.74
C ARG A 197 -0.46 -21.07 6.62
N GLY A 198 -1.44 -20.22 6.38
CA GLY A 198 -2.38 -19.86 7.43
C GLY A 198 -3.35 -20.96 7.88
N ARG A 199 -3.76 -20.92 9.14
CA ARG A 199 -4.76 -21.86 9.66
C ARG A 199 -6.12 -21.57 9.03
N GLY A 200 -6.76 -22.61 8.49
CA GLY A 200 -8.02 -22.47 7.75
C GLY A 200 -7.83 -22.18 6.26
N PHE A 201 -6.59 -22.12 5.78
CA PHE A 201 -6.33 -22.10 4.35
C PHE A 201 -6.80 -23.42 3.72
N PRO A 202 -7.61 -23.40 2.64
CA PRO A 202 -8.14 -24.62 2.05
C PRO A 202 -7.00 -25.48 1.50
N THR A 203 -6.95 -26.75 1.93
CA THR A 203 -5.94 -27.70 1.48
C THR A 203 -6.16 -28.07 0.02
N GLY A 204 -5.07 -28.27 -0.71
CA GLY A 204 -5.10 -28.73 -2.10
C GLY A 204 -5.37 -27.63 -3.14
N VAL A 205 -5.21 -28.02 -4.39
CA VAL A 205 -5.33 -27.15 -5.57
C VAL A 205 -6.78 -27.03 -6.03
N CYS A 206 -7.19 -25.84 -6.47
CA CYS A 206 -8.48 -25.67 -7.15
C CYS A 206 -8.45 -26.37 -8.51
N THR A 207 -9.45 -27.18 -8.80
CA THR A 207 -9.56 -27.89 -10.08
C THR A 207 -10.51 -27.20 -11.06
N THR A 208 -11.40 -26.34 -10.55
CA THR A 208 -12.38 -25.60 -11.33
C THR A 208 -12.23 -24.09 -11.20
N HIS A 209 -12.80 -23.35 -12.16
CA HIS A 209 -12.84 -21.89 -12.11
C HIS A 209 -13.67 -21.38 -10.92
N GLU A 210 -14.77 -22.07 -10.61
CA GLU A 210 -15.66 -21.72 -9.50
C GLU A 210 -14.96 -21.91 -8.15
N GLU A 211 -14.19 -22.99 -7.97
CA GLU A 211 -13.36 -23.20 -6.78
C GLU A 211 -12.32 -22.08 -6.63
N TRP A 212 -11.65 -21.73 -7.72
CA TRP A 212 -10.65 -20.66 -7.72
C TRP A 212 -11.26 -19.30 -7.39
N ALA A 213 -12.40 -18.97 -8.00
CA ALA A 213 -13.12 -17.73 -7.75
C ALA A 213 -13.59 -17.64 -6.29
N LYS A 214 -14.15 -18.72 -5.75
CA LYS A 214 -14.54 -18.80 -4.32
C LYS A 214 -13.34 -18.62 -3.40
N ARG A 215 -12.21 -19.28 -3.71
CA ARG A 215 -10.98 -19.15 -2.94
C ARG A 215 -10.45 -17.71 -2.94
N ASN A 216 -10.41 -17.05 -4.10
CA ASN A 216 -9.98 -15.65 -4.17
C ASN A 216 -10.91 -14.69 -3.43
N ALA A 217 -12.22 -14.96 -3.44
CA ALA A 217 -13.18 -14.16 -2.68
C ALA A 217 -13.00 -14.34 -1.16
N MET A 218 -12.65 -15.55 -0.70
CA MET A 218 -12.39 -15.82 0.72
C MET A 218 -11.00 -15.36 1.18
N PHE A 219 -10.02 -15.37 0.27
CA PHE A 219 -8.64 -15.04 0.54
C PHE A 219 -8.10 -13.97 -0.44
N PRO A 220 -8.55 -12.70 -0.35
CA PRO A 220 -8.16 -11.62 -1.25
C PRO A 220 -6.64 -11.50 -1.45
N PHE A 221 -5.85 -11.58 -0.37
CA PHE A 221 -4.39 -11.42 -0.43
C PHE A 221 -3.63 -12.62 -1.04
N LEU A 222 -4.32 -13.72 -1.38
CA LEU A 222 -3.70 -14.96 -1.90
C LEU A 222 -2.89 -14.72 -3.17
N ASN A 223 -3.46 -14.03 -4.14
CA ASN A 223 -2.80 -13.81 -5.42
C ASN A 223 -1.53 -12.97 -5.28
N TYR A 224 -1.58 -11.96 -4.41
CA TYR A 224 -0.41 -11.15 -4.13
C TYR A 224 0.66 -11.99 -3.42
N ALA A 225 0.29 -12.64 -2.30
CA ALA A 225 1.22 -13.42 -1.49
C ALA A 225 1.86 -14.55 -2.28
N GLY A 226 1.07 -15.37 -3.00
CA GLY A 226 1.57 -16.50 -3.76
C GLY A 226 2.50 -16.12 -4.91
N ARG A 227 2.27 -14.96 -5.55
CA ARG A 227 3.04 -14.53 -6.71
C ARG A 227 4.26 -13.68 -6.37
N TYR A 228 4.17 -12.83 -5.35
CA TYR A 228 5.14 -11.76 -5.13
C TYR A 228 5.92 -11.88 -3.82
N TRP A 229 5.73 -12.92 -3.00
CA TRP A 229 6.49 -13.05 -1.74
C TRP A 229 8.01 -12.97 -1.97
N THR A 230 8.52 -13.59 -3.03
CA THR A 230 9.96 -13.59 -3.37
C THR A 230 10.47 -12.25 -3.87
N ALA A 231 9.62 -11.38 -4.42
CA ALA A 231 10.02 -10.06 -4.88
C ALA A 231 10.53 -9.16 -3.73
N HIS A 232 10.20 -9.51 -2.49
CA HIS A 232 10.60 -8.79 -1.28
C HIS A 232 11.80 -9.43 -0.57
N VAL A 233 12.22 -10.62 -1.00
CA VAL A 233 13.29 -11.40 -0.37
C VAL A 233 14.62 -11.10 -1.06
N SER A 234 15.53 -10.42 -0.35
CA SER A 234 16.90 -10.18 -0.82
C SER A 234 17.81 -9.74 0.33
N GLY A 235 19.08 -10.14 0.27
CA GLY A 235 20.10 -9.74 1.26
C GLY A 235 19.67 -10.05 2.69
N GLU A 236 19.72 -9.04 3.57
CA GLU A 236 19.36 -9.17 5.00
C GLU A 236 17.93 -9.70 5.23
N VAL A 237 17.00 -9.46 4.31
CA VAL A 237 15.62 -9.97 4.42
C VAL A 237 15.59 -11.48 4.22
N GLU A 238 16.39 -12.01 3.30
CA GLU A 238 16.48 -13.46 3.08
C GLU A 238 17.05 -14.15 4.32
N ASP A 239 18.10 -13.58 4.90
CA ASP A 239 18.71 -14.11 6.12
C ASP A 239 17.74 -14.07 7.31
N ALA A 240 17.02 -12.96 7.48
CA ALA A 240 16.06 -12.79 8.57
C ALA A 240 14.81 -13.69 8.45
N THR A 241 14.42 -14.08 7.24
CA THR A 241 13.21 -14.87 6.98
C THR A 241 13.49 -16.31 6.58
N GLN A 242 14.76 -16.74 6.62
CA GLN A 242 15.17 -18.07 6.15
C GLN A 242 14.36 -19.21 6.78
N LYS A 243 14.11 -19.16 8.09
CA LYS A 243 13.29 -20.17 8.77
C LYS A 243 11.85 -20.19 8.23
N ASP A 244 11.23 -19.02 8.08
CA ASP A 244 9.86 -18.91 7.57
C ASP A 244 9.73 -19.39 6.13
N ILE A 245 10.74 -19.13 5.32
CA ILE A 245 10.86 -19.63 3.95
C ILE A 245 10.96 -21.15 3.96
N LEU A 246 11.84 -21.74 4.77
CA LEU A 246 12.00 -23.19 4.86
C LEU A 246 10.72 -23.89 5.36
N ASP A 247 10.08 -23.34 6.40
CA ASP A 247 8.81 -23.85 6.92
C ASP A 247 7.70 -23.77 5.85
N PHE A 248 7.64 -22.68 5.08
CA PHE A 248 6.70 -22.53 3.97
C PHE A 248 6.96 -23.58 2.87
N LEU A 249 8.21 -23.74 2.46
CA LEU A 249 8.61 -24.63 1.36
C LEU A 249 8.42 -26.11 1.69
N THR A 250 8.52 -26.49 2.97
CA THR A 250 8.29 -27.86 3.45
C THR A 250 6.81 -28.16 3.71
N ASN A 251 5.95 -27.14 3.73
CA ASN A 251 4.50 -27.32 3.77
C ASN A 251 3.95 -27.58 2.37
N ASN A 252 3.72 -28.84 2.04
CA ASN A 252 3.21 -29.28 0.74
C ASN A 252 1.90 -28.61 0.31
N SER A 253 1.03 -28.26 1.26
CA SER A 253 -0.24 -27.57 0.91
C SER A 253 0.03 -26.12 0.51
N ALA A 254 0.81 -25.39 1.31
CA ALA A 254 1.14 -23.99 1.05
C ALA A 254 1.95 -23.83 -0.24
N SER A 255 2.94 -24.70 -0.45
CA SER A 255 3.79 -24.66 -1.65
C SER A 255 3.03 -25.03 -2.93
N ALA A 256 2.11 -26.01 -2.89
CA ALA A 256 1.24 -26.35 -4.02
C ALA A 256 0.29 -25.21 -4.39
N ILE A 257 -0.21 -24.46 -3.41
CA ILE A 257 -1.07 -23.30 -3.64
C ILE A 257 -0.30 -22.15 -4.30
N ALA A 258 0.91 -21.84 -3.80
CA ALA A 258 1.75 -20.82 -4.42
C ALA A 258 2.13 -21.20 -5.86
N ALA A 259 2.43 -22.48 -6.12
CA ALA A 259 2.66 -22.99 -7.47
C ALA A 259 1.41 -22.85 -8.36
N GLN A 260 0.21 -23.12 -7.83
CA GLN A 260 -1.04 -22.90 -8.57
C GLN A 260 -1.30 -21.42 -8.88
N VAL A 261 -1.08 -20.51 -7.93
CA VAL A 261 -1.16 -19.06 -8.15
C VAL A 261 -0.21 -18.67 -9.29
N PHE A 262 1.03 -19.15 -9.23
CA PHE A 262 2.03 -18.90 -10.25
C PHE A 262 1.57 -19.40 -11.62
N ASP A 263 1.15 -20.66 -11.73
CA ASP A 263 0.72 -21.25 -13.00
C ASP A 263 -0.47 -20.50 -13.64
N LEU A 264 -1.46 -20.12 -12.84
CA LEU A 264 -2.68 -19.48 -13.33
C LEU A 264 -2.44 -18.03 -13.77
N VAL A 265 -1.56 -17.31 -13.09
CA VAL A 265 -1.34 -15.89 -13.32
C VAL A 265 -0.21 -15.66 -14.35
N GLU A 266 0.83 -16.50 -14.37
CA GLU A 266 1.97 -16.37 -15.28
C GLU A 266 1.65 -16.89 -16.69
N PHE A 267 0.99 -18.05 -16.79
CA PHE A 267 0.76 -18.72 -18.08
C PHE A 267 -0.64 -18.50 -18.65
N GLY A 268 -1.45 -17.62 -18.06
CA GLY A 268 -2.74 -17.22 -18.60
C GLY A 268 -3.74 -18.37 -18.75
N THR A 269 -3.50 -19.50 -18.09
CA THR A 269 -4.39 -20.65 -18.15
C THR A 269 -5.59 -20.36 -17.26
N GLY A 270 -6.57 -19.61 -17.79
CA GLY A 270 -7.90 -19.58 -17.18
C GLY A 270 -8.32 -21.03 -16.91
N ALA A 271 -8.85 -21.30 -15.73
CA ALA A 271 -9.10 -22.62 -15.13
C ALA A 271 -10.10 -23.53 -15.90
N ARG A 272 -10.12 -23.48 -17.23
CA ARG A 272 -10.95 -24.32 -18.11
C ARG A 272 -10.41 -25.75 -18.21
N THR A 273 -9.12 -25.97 -17.95
CA THR A 273 -8.53 -27.29 -17.73
C THR A 273 -7.31 -27.14 -16.81
N TYR A 274 -7.53 -27.17 -15.49
CA TYR A 274 -6.45 -27.49 -14.56
C TYR A 274 -6.15 -28.99 -14.75
N ASP A 275 -5.31 -29.31 -15.74
CA ASP A 275 -4.77 -30.66 -15.92
C ASP A 275 -3.67 -30.86 -14.86
N PRO A 276 -3.90 -31.70 -13.84
CA PRO A 276 -2.90 -31.95 -12.81
C PRO A 276 -1.64 -32.58 -13.41
N GLU A 277 -1.75 -33.42 -14.44
CA GLU A 277 -0.63 -34.26 -14.90
C GLU A 277 0.41 -33.50 -15.74
N ASN A 278 0.07 -32.31 -16.25
CA ASN A 278 0.87 -31.64 -17.27
C ASN A 278 1.38 -30.23 -16.88
N ARG A 279 1.52 -29.95 -15.57
CA ARG A 279 1.93 -28.63 -15.07
C ARG A 279 3.11 -28.65 -14.10
N MET A 280 3.73 -27.48 -13.97
CA MET A 280 4.86 -27.25 -13.07
C MET A 280 4.49 -27.60 -11.61
N SER A 281 3.23 -27.45 -11.21
CA SER A 281 2.68 -27.89 -9.92
C SER A 281 2.84 -29.38 -9.59
N VAL A 282 2.96 -30.27 -10.59
CA VAL A 282 3.28 -31.70 -10.40
C VAL A 282 4.79 -31.99 -10.50
N ARG A 283 5.57 -31.09 -11.12
CA ARG A 283 7.04 -31.19 -11.24
C ARG A 283 7.78 -30.51 -10.08
N ILE A 284 7.18 -29.53 -9.40
CA ILE A 284 7.69 -28.92 -8.16
C ILE A 284 7.44 -29.89 -7.02
N GLN A 285 8.23 -30.97 -6.96
CA GLN A 285 8.08 -31.95 -5.88
C GLN A 285 8.77 -31.52 -4.58
N LYS A 286 9.58 -30.45 -4.57
CA LYS A 286 10.32 -29.99 -3.39
C LYS A 286 10.61 -28.48 -3.50
N GLY A 287 10.62 -27.78 -2.36
CA GLY A 287 10.90 -26.34 -2.27
C GLY A 287 12.14 -25.84 -3.03
N PHE A 288 13.10 -26.73 -3.30
CA PHE A 288 14.26 -26.50 -4.17
C PHE A 288 13.93 -25.83 -5.52
N HIS A 289 12.86 -26.24 -6.19
CA HIS A 289 12.52 -25.67 -7.51
C HIS A 289 12.06 -24.22 -7.40
N LEU A 290 11.30 -23.88 -6.35
CA LEU A 290 10.85 -22.51 -6.11
C LEU A 290 12.06 -21.64 -5.73
N VAL A 291 12.94 -22.13 -4.85
CA VAL A 291 14.15 -21.42 -4.42
C VAL A 291 15.11 -21.15 -5.58
N ALA A 292 15.33 -22.14 -6.45
CA ALA A 292 16.17 -21.98 -7.64
C ALA A 292 15.52 -21.05 -8.68
N TYR A 293 14.21 -21.19 -8.91
CA TYR A 293 13.48 -20.37 -9.87
C TYR A 293 13.45 -18.89 -9.46
N PHE A 294 13.20 -18.61 -8.18
CA PHE A 294 13.10 -17.25 -7.67
C PHE A 294 14.45 -16.63 -7.24
N GLY A 295 15.55 -17.38 -7.35
CA GLY A 295 16.89 -16.85 -7.08
C GLY A 295 17.12 -16.52 -5.61
N LEU A 296 16.90 -17.48 -4.71
CA LEU A 296 17.13 -17.37 -3.27
C LEU A 296 18.42 -18.14 -2.87
N PRO A 297 19.63 -17.55 -3.09
CA PRO A 297 20.90 -18.28 -2.99
C PRO A 297 21.26 -18.70 -1.56
N ASN A 298 20.90 -17.89 -0.56
CA ASN A 298 21.22 -18.20 0.83
C ASN A 298 20.35 -19.37 1.31
N THR A 299 19.07 -19.35 0.95
CA THR A 299 18.12 -20.44 1.20
C THR A 299 18.50 -21.71 0.45
N LEU A 300 18.95 -21.59 -0.81
CA LEU A 300 19.41 -22.73 -1.60
C LEU A 300 20.60 -23.43 -0.96
N THR A 301 21.56 -22.66 -0.45
CA THR A 301 22.75 -23.17 0.22
C THR A 301 22.36 -24.02 1.44
N VAL A 302 21.43 -23.52 2.26
CA VAL A 302 20.94 -24.26 3.44
C VAL A 302 20.22 -25.54 3.03
N LEU A 303 19.33 -25.47 2.06
CA LEU A 303 18.62 -26.65 1.57
C LEU A 303 19.57 -27.74 1.04
N ILE A 304 20.66 -27.36 0.35
CA ILE A 304 21.69 -28.31 -0.10
C ILE A 304 22.42 -28.96 1.08
N THR A 305 22.71 -28.20 2.15
CA THR A 305 23.39 -28.76 3.34
C THR A 305 22.50 -29.66 4.21
N MET A 306 21.18 -29.58 4.07
CA MET A 306 20.21 -30.40 4.82
C MET A 306 19.83 -31.70 4.09
N ALA A 307 20.20 -31.86 2.82
CA ALA A 307 19.89 -33.03 1.97
C ALA A 307 20.98 -34.10 2.06
#